data_AF-A0AAW0XFB2-F1
#
_entry.id   AF-A0AAW0XFB2-F1
#
_cell.length_a   1.000
_cell.length_b   1.000
_cell.length_c   1.000
_cell.angle_alpha   90.00
_cell.angle_beta   90.00
_cell.angle_gamma   90.00
#
_symmetry.space_group_name_H-M   'P 1'
#
loop_
_entity.id
_entity.type
_entity.pdbx_description
1 polymer ?
#
loop_
_entity_poly.entity_id
_entity_poly.type
_entity_poly.pdbx_seq_one_letter_code
_entity_poly.pdbx_strand_id
1 'polypeptide(L)'
;NHFIQDMLVPLTVMKDALAFFEEEVKIYPIWLCPFKLPANPGMLHPLNGEEAVFIDIGTYGKPGVPSYEPTHTTRRIEKFVRKHKGFQMMYADSYMTREEYREMFDHSLYDKMRKKLHCERAFPEVYDKVNRKARI
;
A
#
# COMPACT_ATOMS: atom_id res chain seq x y z
N ASN A 1 10.81 -17.04 4.51
CA ASN A 1 10.83 -15.89 3.58
C ASN A 1 9.68 -16.01 2.62
N HIS A 2 8.50 -15.50 3.01
CA HIS A 2 7.34 -15.36 2.13
C HIS A 2 7.16 -13.88 1.81
N PHE A 3 6.60 -13.59 0.64
CA PHE A 3 6.08 -12.28 0.27
C PHE A 3 4.55 -12.39 0.26
N ILE A 4 3.90 -11.49 0.98
CA ILE A 4 2.44 -11.46 1.16
C ILE A 4 2.06 -10.00 1.13
N GLN A 5 1.65 -9.52 -0.05
CA GLN A 5 1.29 -8.11 -0.24
C GLN A 5 0.16 -8.00 -1.27
N ASP A 6 -0.68 -6.99 -1.05
CA ASP A 6 -1.69 -6.50 -1.98
C ASP A 6 -1.43 -5.03 -2.25
N MET A 7 -1.21 -4.70 -3.52
CA MET A 7 -0.84 -3.37 -3.97
C MET A 7 -1.82 -2.90 -5.03
N LEU A 8 -2.55 -1.83 -4.70
CA LEU A 8 -3.52 -1.19 -5.56
C LEU A 8 -2.83 -0.13 -6.42
N VAL A 9 -2.92 -0.23 -7.74
CA VAL A 9 -2.36 0.75 -8.69
C VAL A 9 -3.42 1.20 -9.69
N PRO A 10 -3.31 2.40 -10.28
CA PRO A 10 -4.21 2.80 -11.36
C PRO A 10 -4.18 1.76 -12.49
N LEU A 11 -5.34 1.45 -13.09
CA LEU A 11 -5.44 0.43 -14.14
C LEU A 11 -4.49 0.72 -15.31
N THR A 12 -4.24 1.99 -15.61
CA THR A 12 -3.29 2.45 -16.64
C THR A 12 -1.84 2.03 -16.39
N VAL A 13 -1.48 1.71 -15.14
CA VAL A 13 -0.14 1.30 -14.70
C VAL A 13 -0.01 -0.23 -14.59
N MET A 14 -1.11 -0.98 -14.76
CA MET A 14 -1.16 -2.43 -14.55
C MET A 14 -0.05 -3.20 -15.26
N LYS A 15 0.21 -2.90 -16.54
CA LYS A 15 1.23 -3.59 -17.33
C LYS A 15 2.62 -3.42 -16.71
N ASP A 16 2.97 -2.18 -16.36
CA ASP A 16 4.28 -1.86 -15.79
C ASP A 16 4.41 -2.43 -14.37
N ALA A 17 3.32 -2.42 -13.60
CA ALA A 17 3.27 -3.05 -12.29
C ALA A 17 3.49 -4.57 -12.37
N LEU A 18 2.83 -5.27 -13.30
CA LEU A 18 3.02 -6.71 -13.49
C LEU A 18 4.46 -7.07 -13.89
N ALA A 19 5.06 -6.30 -14.80
CA ALA A 19 6.46 -6.48 -15.17
C ALA A 19 7.39 -6.27 -13.95
N PHE A 20 7.12 -5.25 -13.14
CA PHE A 20 7.88 -4.97 -11.93
C PHE A 20 7.75 -6.10 -10.89
N PHE A 21 6.56 -6.66 -10.68
CA PHE A 21 6.36 -7.79 -9.77
C PHE A 21 7.01 -9.09 -10.28
N GLU A 22 7.01 -9.33 -11.60
CA GLU A 22 7.75 -10.45 -12.20
C GLU A 22 9.25 -10.35 -11.89
N GLU A 23 9.84 -9.15 -12.01
CA GLU A 23 11.26 -8.92 -11.72
C GLU A 23 11.59 -9.01 -10.21
N GLU A 24 10.72 -8.47 -9.36
CA GLU A 24 11.01 -8.35 -7.92
C GLU A 24 10.69 -9.61 -7.11
N VAL A 25 9.66 -10.36 -7.48
CA VAL A 25 9.19 -11.49 -6.67
C VAL A 25 8.91 -12.76 -7.47
N LYS A 26 8.45 -12.66 -8.72
CA LYS A 26 8.12 -13.82 -9.58
C LYS A 26 7.26 -14.88 -8.86
N ILE A 27 6.13 -14.45 -8.31
CA ILE A 27 5.19 -15.32 -7.58
C ILE A 27 3.96 -15.58 -8.45
N TYR A 28 3.57 -16.85 -8.51
CA TYR A 28 2.37 -17.30 -9.19
C TYR A 28 1.57 -18.27 -8.30
N PRO A 29 0.23 -18.27 -8.41
CA PRO A 29 -0.61 -17.38 -9.23
C PRO A 29 -0.63 -15.92 -8.71
N ILE A 30 -0.95 -14.97 -9.59
CA ILE A 30 -1.15 -13.55 -9.25
C ILE A 30 -2.66 -13.29 -9.10
N TRP A 31 -3.06 -12.65 -8.01
CA TRP A 31 -4.42 -12.17 -7.78
C TRP A 31 -4.60 -10.80 -8.45
N LEU A 32 -5.66 -10.65 -9.25
CA LEU A 32 -5.99 -9.41 -9.94
C LEU A 32 -7.46 -9.06 -9.69
N CYS A 33 -7.71 -8.00 -8.92
CA CYS A 33 -9.07 -7.58 -8.56
C CYS A 33 -9.31 -6.12 -8.93
N PRO A 34 -10.08 -5.84 -10.00
CA PRO A 34 -10.43 -4.47 -10.37
C PRO A 34 -11.24 -3.79 -9.28
N PHE A 35 -10.87 -2.56 -8.95
CA PHE A 35 -11.52 -1.75 -7.93
C PHE A 35 -11.86 -0.38 -8.50
N LYS A 36 -13.11 0.05 -8.32
CA LYS A 36 -13.55 1.38 -8.67
C LYS A 36 -13.42 2.28 -7.43
N LEU A 37 -12.52 3.25 -7.50
CA LEU A 37 -12.30 4.24 -6.44
C LEU A 37 -13.17 5.47 -6.70
N PRO A 38 -14.27 5.68 -5.93
CA PRO A 38 -15.06 6.89 -6.04
C PRO A 38 -14.30 8.10 -5.50
N ALA A 39 -14.64 9.30 -5.98
CA ALA A 39 -14.09 10.57 -5.51
C ALA A 39 -14.71 11.06 -4.18
N ASN A 40 -14.87 10.16 -3.21
CA ASN A 40 -15.40 10.50 -1.88
C ASN A 40 -14.26 10.89 -0.93
N PRO A 41 -14.46 11.77 0.07
CA PRO A 41 -13.50 12.08 1.15
C PRO A 41 -13.16 10.86 2.05
N GLY A 42 -11.94 10.77 2.59
CA GLY A 42 -11.41 9.53 3.17
C GLY A 42 -9.88 9.46 3.21
N MET A 43 -9.31 8.25 3.35
CA MET A 43 -7.84 8.04 3.28
C MET A 43 -7.35 7.72 1.87
N LEU A 44 -8.23 7.17 1.03
CA LEU A 44 -7.95 6.87 -0.37
C LEU A 44 -8.67 7.91 -1.23
N HIS A 45 -7.91 8.63 -2.05
CA HIS A 45 -8.43 9.63 -2.99
C HIS A 45 -7.86 9.43 -4.38
N PRO A 46 -8.70 9.46 -5.42
CA PRO A 46 -8.20 9.53 -6.77
C PRO A 46 -7.52 10.89 -6.98
N LEU A 47 -6.39 10.90 -7.69
CA LEU A 47 -5.54 12.08 -7.84
C LEU A 47 -6.30 13.30 -8.41
N ASN A 48 -7.20 13.07 -9.36
CA ASN A 48 -7.88 14.13 -10.09
C ASN A 48 -9.23 14.52 -9.48
N GLY A 49 -9.61 13.96 -8.32
CA GLY A 49 -10.94 14.16 -7.75
C GLY A 49 -12.07 13.58 -8.60
N GLU A 50 -11.74 12.70 -9.54
CA GLU A 50 -12.68 11.97 -10.40
C GLU A 50 -12.61 10.47 -10.08
N GLU A 51 -13.73 9.77 -10.25
CA GLU A 51 -13.76 8.32 -10.11
C GLU A 51 -12.73 7.66 -11.05
N ALA A 52 -11.95 6.72 -10.52
CA ALA A 52 -10.92 6.04 -11.29
C ALA A 52 -10.93 4.53 -11.01
N VAL A 53 -10.55 3.75 -12.03
CA VAL A 53 -10.39 2.31 -11.90
C VAL A 53 -8.95 1.98 -11.54
N PHE A 54 -8.78 1.25 -10.46
CA PHE A 54 -7.55 0.67 -9.98
C PHE A 54 -7.60 -0.85 -10.15
N ILE A 55 -6.44 -1.49 -10.05
CA ILE A 55 -6.29 -2.93 -10.01
C ILE A 55 -5.50 -3.30 -8.76
N ASP A 56 -6.05 -4.19 -7.95
CA ASP A 56 -5.34 -4.78 -6.82
C ASP A 56 -4.51 -5.95 -7.32
N ILE A 57 -3.19 -5.88 -7.08
CA ILE A 57 -2.21 -6.90 -7.47
C ILE A 57 -1.76 -7.62 -6.20
N GLY A 58 -2.27 -8.82 -6.01
CA GLY A 58 -1.97 -9.67 -4.87
C GLY A 58 -0.98 -10.77 -5.22
N THR A 59 0.08 -10.88 -4.41
CA THR A 59 1.06 -11.97 -4.54
C THR A 59 1.39 -12.56 -3.18
N TYR A 60 1.21 -13.87 -3.06
CA TYR A 60 1.33 -14.59 -1.80
C TYR A 60 2.10 -15.88 -2.02
N GLY A 61 3.31 -15.95 -1.49
CA GLY A 61 4.11 -17.15 -1.66
C GLY A 61 5.60 -16.95 -1.42
N LYS A 62 6.36 -17.96 -1.83
CA LYS A 62 7.82 -17.92 -1.81
C LYS A 62 8.28 -17.24 -3.10
N PRO A 63 9.06 -16.14 -3.03
CA PRO A 63 9.61 -15.50 -4.21
C PRO A 63 10.47 -16.45 -5.05
N GLY A 64 10.31 -16.34 -6.37
CA GLY A 64 11.01 -17.14 -7.38
C GLY A 64 12.31 -16.51 -7.88
N VAL A 65 12.76 -15.41 -7.29
CA VAL A 65 13.98 -14.68 -7.70
C VAL A 65 15.11 -14.82 -6.67
N PRO A 66 16.37 -15.04 -7.10
CA PRO A 66 17.51 -15.19 -6.18
C PRO A 66 17.85 -13.90 -5.41
N SER A 67 17.52 -12.75 -5.96
CA SER A 67 17.80 -11.41 -5.40
C SER A 67 16.82 -10.99 -4.30
N TYR A 68 15.83 -11.82 -3.97
CA TYR A 68 14.79 -11.46 -3.01
C TYR A 68 15.36 -11.25 -1.60
N GLU A 69 15.19 -10.05 -1.07
CA GLU A 69 15.38 -9.74 0.35
C GLU A 69 14.10 -9.07 0.86
N PRO A 70 13.42 -9.64 1.88
CA PRO A 70 12.09 -9.19 2.30
C PRO A 70 11.93 -7.68 2.48
N THR A 71 12.87 -7.03 3.18
CA THR A 71 12.74 -5.61 3.52
C THR A 71 13.00 -4.73 2.31
N HIS A 72 14.10 -4.98 1.61
CA HIS A 72 14.54 -4.22 0.44
C HIS A 72 13.56 -4.36 -0.72
N THR A 73 13.13 -5.58 -1.03
CA THR A 73 12.15 -5.84 -2.10
C THR A 73 10.81 -5.18 -1.78
N THR A 74 10.29 -5.34 -0.56
CA THR A 74 9.01 -4.71 -0.18
C THR A 74 9.09 -3.19 -0.27
N ARG A 75 10.17 -2.57 0.23
CA ARG A 75 10.36 -1.11 0.12
C ARG A 75 10.43 -0.62 -1.33
N ARG A 76 11.00 -1.40 -2.24
CA ARG A 76 11.03 -1.07 -3.67
C ARG A 76 9.63 -1.12 -4.29
N ILE A 77 8.83 -2.12 -3.93
CA ILE A 77 7.43 -2.23 -4.35
C ILE A 77 6.58 -1.09 -3.76
N GLU A 78 6.69 -0.81 -2.47
CA GLU A 78 5.99 0.32 -1.82
C GLU A 78 6.33 1.65 -2.50
N LYS A 79 7.62 1.88 -2.82
CA LYS A 79 8.06 3.08 -3.54
C LYS A 79 7.49 3.14 -4.96
N PHE A 80 7.45 2.02 -5.68
CA PHE A 80 6.85 1.95 -7.02
C PHE A 80 5.36 2.32 -6.97
N VAL A 81 4.61 1.74 -6.04
CA VAL A 81 3.17 1.98 -5.87
C VAL A 81 2.91 3.44 -5.54
N ARG A 82 3.67 4.01 -4.59
CA ARG A 82 3.53 5.42 -4.19
C ARG A 82 3.89 6.40 -5.31
N LYS A 83 4.94 6.09 -6.11
CA LYS A 83 5.29 6.86 -7.31
C LYS A 83 4.12 6.96 -8.30
N HIS A 84 3.33 5.90 -8.42
CA HIS A 84 2.17 5.83 -9.31
C HIS A 84 0.85 6.18 -8.62
N LYS A 85 0.90 6.82 -7.45
CA LYS A 85 -0.30 7.24 -6.69
C LYS A 85 -1.25 6.07 -6.40
N GLY A 86 -0.67 4.89 -6.18
CA GLY A 86 -1.36 3.70 -5.69
C GLY A 86 -1.36 3.61 -4.17
N PHE A 87 -1.92 2.52 -3.66
CA PHE A 87 -2.14 2.28 -2.24
C PHE A 87 -1.74 0.85 -1.85
N GLN A 88 -1.19 0.67 -0.66
CA GLN A 88 -0.97 -0.65 -0.08
C GLN A 88 -2.18 -1.07 0.77
N MET A 89 -2.57 -2.35 0.69
CA MET A 89 -3.58 -2.87 1.61
C MET A 89 -2.99 -3.10 3.01
N MET A 90 -3.70 -2.57 4.00
CA MET A 90 -3.21 -2.32 5.36
C MET A 90 -3.18 -3.55 6.28
N TYR A 91 -3.51 -4.74 5.80
CA TYR A 91 -3.43 -5.97 6.61
C TYR A 91 -2.00 -6.54 6.62
N ALA A 92 -1.22 -6.26 5.58
CA ALA A 92 0.16 -6.69 5.45
C ALA A 92 1.11 -5.75 6.19
N ASP A 93 2.30 -6.24 6.53
CA ASP A 93 3.33 -5.40 7.14
C ASP A 93 3.79 -4.34 6.12
N SER A 94 3.88 -3.09 6.56
CA SER A 94 4.52 -2.01 5.81
C SER A 94 5.92 -1.73 6.32
N TYR A 95 6.84 -1.51 5.38
CA TYR A 95 8.22 -1.12 5.62
C TYR A 95 8.47 0.35 5.30
N MET A 96 7.44 1.11 4.91
CA MET A 96 7.48 2.56 4.73
C MET A 96 7.84 3.27 6.03
N THR A 97 8.49 4.44 5.94
CA THR A 97 8.54 5.38 7.06
C THR A 97 7.16 6.00 7.30
N ARG A 98 6.98 6.70 8.43
CA ARG A 98 5.71 7.40 8.71
C ARG A 98 5.43 8.47 7.66
N GLU A 99 6.46 9.16 7.19
CA GLU A 99 6.36 10.20 6.17
C GLU A 99 5.93 9.61 4.83
N GLU A 100 6.55 8.50 4.41
CA GLU A 100 6.18 7.75 3.21
C GLU A 100 4.74 7.23 3.28
N TYR A 101 4.32 6.76 4.45
CA TYR A 101 2.96 6.31 4.70
C TYR A 101 1.93 7.46 4.59
N ARG A 102 2.25 8.62 5.18
CA ARG A 102 1.39 9.82 5.12
C ARG A 102 1.40 10.51 3.77
N GLU A 103 2.41 10.26 2.93
CA GLU A 103 2.38 10.64 1.51
C GLU A 103 1.37 9.79 0.72
N MET A 104 1.25 8.50 1.06
CA MET A 104 0.36 7.57 0.34
C MET A 104 -1.12 7.79 0.63
N PHE A 105 -1.49 8.12 1.87
CA PHE A 105 -2.89 8.26 2.30
C PHE A 105 -3.20 9.67 2.79
N ASP A 106 -4.40 10.17 2.50
CA ASP A 106 -4.87 11.45 3.07
C ASP A 106 -5.29 11.26 4.53
N HIS A 107 -4.57 11.90 5.44
CA HIS A 107 -4.83 11.81 6.88
C HIS A 107 -5.67 12.97 7.42
N SER A 108 -6.07 13.93 6.60
CA SER A 108 -6.69 15.19 7.06
C SER A 108 -7.95 14.95 7.89
N LEU A 109 -8.85 14.08 7.42
CA LEU A 109 -10.06 13.71 8.16
C LEU A 109 -9.75 12.82 9.37
N TYR A 110 -8.78 11.92 9.23
CA TYR A 110 -8.34 11.03 10.29
C TYR A 110 -7.80 11.83 11.50
N ASP A 111 -6.88 12.76 11.27
CA ASP A 111 -6.28 13.60 12.31
C ASP A 111 -7.32 14.49 12.99
N LYS A 112 -8.21 15.09 12.20
CA LYS A 112 -9.32 15.92 12.71
C LYS A 112 -10.16 15.13 13.73
N MET A 113 -10.50 13.89 13.39
CA MET A 113 -11.32 13.04 14.25
C MET A 113 -10.55 12.55 15.48
N ARG A 114 -9.27 12.18 15.33
CA ARG A 114 -8.41 11.80 16.46
C ARG A 114 -8.30 12.90 17.50
N LYS A 115 -8.09 14.14 17.06
CA LYS A 115 -8.02 15.30 17.95
C LYS A 115 -9.36 15.57 18.63
N LYS A 116 -10.46 15.55 17.87
CA LYS A 116 -11.83 15.79 18.38
C LYS A 116 -12.25 14.77 19.44
N LEU A 117 -11.84 13.52 19.28
CA LEU A 117 -12.21 12.41 20.18
C LEU A 117 -11.11 12.07 21.20
N HIS A 118 -10.06 12.88 21.28
CA HIS A 118 -8.91 12.66 22.17
C HIS A 118 -8.25 11.28 22.03
N CYS A 119 -8.26 10.70 20.82
CA CYS A 119 -7.71 9.37 20.55
C CYS A 119 -6.20 9.29 20.79
N GLU A 120 -5.48 10.40 20.68
CA GLU A 120 -4.02 10.48 20.84
C GLU A 120 -3.54 9.99 22.22
N ARG A 121 -4.41 10.02 23.24
CA ARG A 121 -4.10 9.54 24.60
C ARG A 121 -4.44 8.07 24.82
N ALA A 122 -5.28 7.50 23.97
CA ALA A 122 -5.89 6.19 24.20
C ALA A 122 -5.50 5.15 23.14
N PHE A 123 -5.21 5.58 21.91
CA PHE A 123 -5.01 4.70 20.77
C PHE A 123 -3.79 5.10 19.93
N PRO A 124 -2.99 4.11 19.50
CA PRO A 124 -1.92 4.34 18.53
C PRO A 124 -2.49 4.84 17.19
N GLU A 125 -1.63 5.38 16.32
CA GLU A 125 -2.01 5.66 14.94
C GLU A 125 -2.17 4.37 14.14
N VAL A 126 -2.84 4.48 13.00
CA VAL A 126 -2.94 3.37 12.05
C VAL A 126 -1.55 2.92 11.56
N TYR A 127 -0.63 3.86 11.32
CA TYR A 127 0.77 3.56 10.98
C TYR A 127 1.44 2.65 12.02
N ASP A 128 1.26 2.96 13.31
CA ASP A 128 1.86 2.20 14.40
C ASP A 128 1.35 0.76 14.45
N LYS A 129 0.16 0.52 13.91
CA LYS A 129 -0.41 -0.83 13.81
C LYS A 129 0.09 -1.60 12.62
N VAL A 130 0.52 -0.98 11.52
CA VAL A 130 0.93 -1.71 10.30
C VAL A 130 2.44 -1.80 10.10
N ASN A 131 3.21 -0.99 10.84
CA ASN A 131 4.66 -1.06 10.82
C ASN A 131 5.19 -1.74 12.08
N ARG A 132 5.85 -2.89 11.92
CA ARG A 132 6.42 -3.65 13.06
C ARG A 132 7.37 -2.85 13.93
N LYS A 133 8.16 -1.93 13.36
CA LYS A 133 9.10 -1.10 14.13
C LYS A 133 8.39 -0.04 14.99
N ALA A 134 7.14 0.28 14.66
CA ALA A 134 6.33 1.26 15.37
C ALA A 134 5.36 0.61 16.37
N ARG A 135 5.15 -0.71 16.32
CA ARG A 135 4.47 -1.47 17.38
C ARG A 135 5.38 -1.53 18.61
N ILE A 136 5.13 -0.65 19.58
CA ILE A 136 5.74 -0.67 20.92
C ILE A 136 5.16 -1.83 21.73
#